data_AF-A0A943TJY0-F1
#
_entry.id   AF-A0A943TJY0-F1
#
_cell.length_a   1.000
_cell.length_b   1.000
_cell.length_c   1.000
_cell.angle_alpha   90.00
_cell.angle_beta   90.00
_cell.angle_gamma   90.00
#
_symmetry.space_group_name_H-M   'P 1'
#
loop_
_entity.id
_entity.type
_entity.pdbx_description
1 polymer ?
#
loop_
_entity_poly.entity_id
_entity_poly.type
_entity_poly.pdbx_seq_one_letter_code
_entity_poly.pdbx_strand_id
1 'polypeptide(L)'
;MNMKELFLLNLPYLLFVYPFDKLAQAFRLAPGADLSGKLLSIGDGFTAVFSSPWLSFHPTDLLIGITGAVVLRMAVYLKGKNAKKYRHGIEYGSARWGTAADIAPYMDKDFFQNIPMTQTEQITMASRPKQPKYARNKNILVIGGSGSGKTRFFCKPSLLQAHSSYVCTDPKGTLLPEIGTFLERKKYRIKCLNLINFRKSMRYNPLAYIRSEKDILKLVNALIMNTKGEGEKSSEDFWVKAERLYYSALIGYIWYEATEEEKNFITLLDLINASEAREDDETYQSPVDLLFSQLEEREPDHFAVKQYRKFKMAAGVVCSKRLLNQAVGKSLRTHNLKP
;
A
#
# COMPACT_ATOMS: atom_id res chain seq x y z
N MET A 1 3.03 28.21 15.54
CA MET A 1 1.66 28.74 15.67
C MET A 1 1.76 30.24 15.54
N ASN A 2 1.15 30.82 14.53
CA ASN A 2 1.26 32.25 14.24
C ASN A 2 0.48 33.05 15.30
N MET A 3 0.94 34.25 15.67
CA MET A 3 0.31 35.05 16.74
C MET A 3 -1.16 35.36 16.44
N LYS A 4 -1.48 35.49 15.14
CA LYS A 4 -2.85 35.65 14.64
C LYS A 4 -3.74 34.42 14.89
N GLU A 5 -3.20 33.21 14.70
CA GLU A 5 -3.95 31.96 14.90
C GLU A 5 -4.27 31.74 16.38
N LEU A 6 -3.33 32.06 17.27
CA LEU A 6 -3.56 31.99 18.71
C LEU A 6 -4.68 32.95 19.14
N PHE A 7 -4.70 34.16 18.59
CA PHE A 7 -5.73 35.15 18.92
C PHE A 7 -7.12 34.71 18.42
N LEU A 8 -7.23 34.31 17.15
CA LEU A 8 -8.46 33.83 16.53
C LEU A 8 -9.05 32.62 17.26
N LEU A 9 -8.21 31.69 17.73
CA LEU A 9 -8.66 30.50 18.46
C LEU A 9 -9.25 30.84 19.84
N ASN A 10 -8.80 31.94 20.46
CA ASN A 10 -9.17 32.30 21.83
C ASN A 10 -10.26 33.39 21.90
N LEU A 11 -10.50 34.11 20.81
CA LEU A 11 -11.47 35.19 20.70
C LEU A 11 -12.90 34.81 21.14
N PRO A 12 -13.44 33.62 20.79
CA PRO A 12 -14.78 33.24 21.25
C PRO A 12 -14.88 33.09 22.77
N TYR A 13 -13.79 32.72 23.45
CA TYR A 13 -13.76 32.57 24.91
C TYR A 13 -13.73 33.93 25.62
N LEU A 14 -13.15 34.96 25.00
CA LEU A 14 -13.17 36.33 25.52
C LEU A 14 -14.59 36.90 25.55
N LEU A 15 -15.47 36.47 24.65
CA LEU A 15 -16.89 36.85 24.68
C LEU A 15 -17.62 36.32 25.92
N PHE A 16 -17.13 35.24 26.54
CA PHE A 16 -17.68 34.69 27.78
C PHE A 16 -17.30 35.51 29.02
N VAL A 17 -16.35 36.45 28.92
CA VAL A 17 -16.06 37.40 30.02
C VAL A 17 -17.31 38.20 30.36
N TYR A 18 -18.09 38.63 29.36
CA TYR A 18 -19.31 39.42 29.54
C TYR A 18 -20.40 38.72 30.39
N PRO A 19 -20.87 37.50 30.07
CA PRO A 19 -21.86 36.82 30.90
C PRO A 19 -21.34 36.50 32.30
N PHE A 20 -20.08 36.10 32.47
CA PHE A 20 -19.53 35.82 33.81
C PHE A 20 -19.36 37.09 34.66
N ASP A 21 -18.97 38.21 34.04
CA ASP A 21 -18.94 39.54 34.67
C ASP A 21 -20.34 39.99 35.11
N LYS A 22 -21.34 39.82 34.25
CA LYS A 22 -22.74 40.15 34.55
C LYS A 22 -23.32 39.29 35.68
N LEU A 23 -22.95 38.02 35.74
CA LEU A 23 -23.31 37.13 36.86
C LEU A 23 -22.69 37.60 38.18
N ALA A 24 -21.41 38.02 38.15
CA ALA A 24 -20.74 38.56 39.32
C ALA A 24 -21.36 39.90 39.77
N GLN A 25 -21.67 40.78 38.80
CA GLN A 25 -22.34 42.06 39.04
C GLN A 25 -23.73 41.84 39.67
N ALA A 26 -24.49 40.85 39.20
CA ALA A 26 -25.82 40.54 39.72
C ALA A 26 -25.74 40.03 41.15
N PHE A 27 -24.77 39.16 41.43
CA PHE A 27 -24.52 38.64 42.78
C PHE A 27 -24.05 39.74 43.75
N ARG A 28 -23.31 40.74 43.27
CA ARG A 28 -22.88 41.88 44.08
C ARG A 28 -24.02 42.84 44.42
N LEU A 29 -24.90 43.10 43.45
CA LEU A 29 -26.04 44.02 43.58
C LEU A 29 -27.27 43.38 44.25
N ALA A 30 -27.28 42.05 44.42
CA ALA A 30 -28.34 41.34 45.14
C ALA A 30 -28.39 41.73 46.64
N PRO A 31 -29.57 42.06 47.19
CA PRO A 31 -29.71 42.49 48.58
C PRO A 31 -29.54 41.33 49.57
N GLY A 32 -28.66 41.50 50.56
CA GLY A 32 -28.42 40.52 51.62
C GLY A 32 -27.01 40.63 52.20
N ALA A 33 -26.85 40.45 53.51
CA ALA A 33 -25.55 40.47 54.18
C ALA A 33 -24.80 39.13 54.02
N ASP A 34 -25.54 38.02 54.04
CA ASP A 34 -25.01 36.67 53.96
C ASP A 34 -25.15 36.04 52.57
N LEU A 35 -24.30 35.05 52.28
CA LEU A 35 -24.23 34.37 50.98
C LEU A 35 -25.56 33.72 50.56
N SER A 36 -26.31 33.18 51.52
CA SER A 36 -27.65 32.61 51.31
C SER A 36 -28.68 33.68 50.98
N GLY A 37 -28.63 34.83 51.66
CA GLY A 37 -29.51 35.97 51.41
C GLY A 37 -29.32 36.56 50.01
N LYS A 38 -28.06 36.71 49.58
CA LYS A 38 -27.74 37.17 48.21
C LYS A 38 -28.14 36.19 47.13
N LEU A 39 -28.09 34.88 47.41
CA LEU A 39 -28.51 33.85 46.47
C LEU A 39 -30.04 33.83 46.30
N LEU A 40 -30.78 34.04 47.39
CA LEU A 40 -32.25 34.09 47.40
C LEU A 40 -32.80 35.31 46.66
N SER A 41 -32.09 36.44 46.70
CA SER A 41 -32.46 37.70 46.05
C SER A 41 -31.74 37.96 44.73
N ILE A 42 -31.10 36.94 44.15
CA ILE A 42 -30.28 37.10 42.93
C ILE A 42 -31.10 37.61 41.73
N GLY A 43 -32.41 37.32 41.70
CA GLY A 43 -33.35 37.84 40.70
C GLY A 43 -33.41 39.37 40.69
N ASP A 44 -33.40 40.00 41.87
CA ASP A 44 -33.36 41.46 42.00
C ASP A 44 -32.00 42.01 41.55
N GLY A 45 -30.91 41.28 41.81
CA GLY A 45 -29.58 41.57 41.28
C GLY A 45 -29.53 41.55 39.75
N PHE A 46 -30.20 40.60 39.10
CA PHE A 46 -30.28 40.54 37.63
C PHE A 46 -31.06 41.71 37.04
N THR A 47 -32.20 42.09 37.63
CA THR A 47 -32.99 43.24 37.13
C THR A 47 -32.19 44.54 37.20
N ALA A 48 -31.39 44.73 38.27
CA ALA A 48 -30.48 45.87 38.40
C ALA A 48 -29.34 45.84 37.35
N VAL A 49 -28.83 44.66 37.01
CA VAL A 49 -27.72 44.49 36.05
C VAL A 49 -28.11 44.75 34.61
N PHE A 50 -29.35 44.40 34.21
CA PHE A 50 -29.84 44.63 32.84
C PHE A 50 -30.18 46.09 32.55
N SER A 51 -30.18 46.97 33.57
CA SER A 51 -30.35 48.41 33.38
C SER A 51 -29.18 49.06 32.61
N SER A 52 -28.01 48.42 32.59
CA SER A 52 -26.84 48.89 31.84
C SER A 52 -26.25 47.75 30.99
N PRO A 53 -26.08 47.94 29.66
CA PRO A 53 -25.54 46.91 28.77
C PRO A 53 -24.01 46.79 28.83
N TRP A 54 -23.34 47.65 29.62
CA TRP A 54 -21.88 47.72 29.70
C TRP A 54 -21.32 46.77 30.75
N LEU A 55 -20.08 46.33 30.57
CA LEU A 55 -19.32 45.55 31.57
C LEU A 55 -19.22 46.30 32.89
N SER A 56 -19.24 45.56 34.00
CA SER A 56 -18.95 46.11 35.32
C SER A 56 -17.46 46.46 35.40
N PHE A 57 -17.13 47.74 35.57
CA PHE A 57 -15.74 48.16 35.80
C PHE A 57 -15.28 47.95 37.25
N HIS A 58 -16.04 47.19 38.05
CA HIS A 58 -15.61 46.82 39.39
C HIS A 58 -14.53 45.74 39.32
N PRO A 59 -13.40 45.90 40.06
CA PRO A 59 -12.28 44.97 39.99
C PRO A 59 -12.64 43.50 40.28
N THR A 60 -13.60 43.27 41.17
CA THR A 60 -14.06 41.92 41.56
C THR A 60 -14.86 41.23 40.44
N ASP A 61 -15.74 41.98 39.79
CA ASP A 61 -16.66 41.44 38.77
C ASP A 61 -15.87 41.10 37.51
N LEU A 62 -14.95 42.00 37.11
CA LEU A 62 -14.05 41.80 35.98
C LEU A 62 -13.11 40.61 36.20
N LEU A 63 -12.58 40.44 37.42
CA LEU A 63 -11.72 39.31 37.76
C LEU A 63 -12.49 37.98 37.67
N ILE A 64 -13.73 37.94 38.16
CA ILE A 64 -14.61 36.76 38.05
C ILE A 64 -14.96 36.49 36.59
N GLY A 65 -15.23 37.53 35.79
CA GLY A 65 -15.48 37.44 34.36
C GLY A 65 -14.32 36.81 33.59
N ILE A 66 -13.11 37.32 33.78
CA ILE A 66 -11.88 36.80 33.16
C ILE A 66 -11.59 35.37 33.63
N THR A 67 -11.71 35.12 34.93
CA THR A 67 -11.46 33.79 35.52
C THR A 67 -12.43 32.75 34.96
N GLY A 68 -13.73 33.08 34.87
CA GLY A 68 -14.75 32.19 34.30
C GLY A 68 -14.46 31.84 32.83
N ALA A 69 -14.07 32.81 32.01
CA ALA A 69 -13.67 32.59 30.63
C ALA A 69 -12.42 31.69 30.50
N VAL A 70 -11.42 31.86 31.37
CA VAL A 70 -10.22 31.02 31.41
C VAL A 70 -10.55 29.59 31.83
N VAL A 71 -11.39 29.40 32.85
CA VAL A 71 -11.85 28.06 33.29
C VAL A 71 -12.63 27.36 32.18
N LEU A 72 -13.53 28.06 31.49
CA LEU A 72 -14.27 27.51 30.36
C LEU A 72 -13.33 27.06 29.23
N ARG A 73 -12.34 27.90 28.88
CA ARG A 73 -11.31 27.56 27.89
C ARG A 73 -10.49 26.34 28.32
N MET A 74 -10.13 26.26 29.60
CA MET A 74 -9.40 25.11 30.15
C MET A 74 -10.24 23.83 30.09
N ALA A 75 -11.52 23.89 30.41
CA ALA A 75 -12.44 22.76 30.31
C ALA A 75 -12.58 22.24 28.87
N VAL A 76 -12.73 23.14 27.90
CA VAL A 76 -12.79 22.76 26.47
C VAL A 76 -11.44 22.21 25.99
N TYR A 77 -10.32 22.79 26.41
CA TYR A 77 -8.98 22.29 26.09
C TYR A 77 -8.74 20.88 26.63
N LEU A 78 -9.14 20.59 27.87
CA LEU A 78 -9.05 19.26 28.48
C LEU A 78 -9.96 18.26 27.76
N LYS A 79 -11.18 18.66 27.39
CA LYS A 79 -12.11 17.82 26.61
C LYS A 79 -11.59 17.55 25.20
N GLY A 80 -10.95 18.53 24.58
CA GLY A 80 -10.29 18.41 23.26
C GLY A 80 -9.07 17.49 23.28
N LYS A 81 -8.26 17.51 24.35
CA LYS A 81 -7.15 16.54 24.53
C LYS A 81 -7.64 15.10 24.70
N ASN A 82 -8.83 14.92 25.25
CA ASN A 82 -9.49 13.61 25.35
C ASN A 82 -10.32 13.22 24.12
N ALA A 83 -10.34 14.03 23.04
CA ALA A 83 -11.02 13.71 21.79
C ALA A 83 -10.29 12.67 20.92
N LYS A 84 -9.60 11.72 21.56
CA LYS A 84 -9.14 10.51 20.87
C LYS A 84 -10.39 9.72 20.45
N LYS A 85 -10.31 9.01 19.32
CA LYS A 85 -11.40 8.18 18.79
C LYS A 85 -11.55 6.89 19.60
N TYR A 86 -11.95 7.00 20.86
CA TYR A 86 -12.27 5.85 21.71
C TYR A 86 -13.73 5.43 21.51
N ARG A 87 -13.96 4.11 21.46
CA ARG A 87 -15.29 3.54 21.55
C ARG A 87 -15.59 3.22 23.01
N HIS A 88 -15.98 4.23 23.76
CA HIS A 88 -16.32 4.10 25.17
C HIS A 88 -17.44 3.06 25.37
N GLY A 89 -17.28 2.14 26.32
CA GLY A 89 -18.23 1.05 26.57
C GLY A 89 -18.10 -0.17 25.64
N ILE A 90 -17.09 -0.20 24.76
CA ILE A 90 -16.82 -1.30 23.80
C ILE A 90 -15.37 -1.79 23.96
N GLU A 91 -14.89 -1.83 25.20
CA GLU A 91 -13.50 -2.14 25.52
C GLU A 91 -13.15 -3.61 25.25
N TYR A 92 -14.14 -4.49 25.38
CA TYR A 92 -14.03 -5.93 25.12
C TYR A 92 -14.37 -6.32 23.67
N GLY A 93 -14.52 -5.34 22.77
CA GLY A 93 -14.84 -5.56 21.37
C GLY A 93 -16.32 -5.39 21.03
N SER A 94 -16.59 -5.02 19.77
CA SER A 94 -17.94 -4.85 19.19
C SER A 94 -18.27 -5.93 18.17
N ALA A 95 -17.44 -6.98 18.10
CA ALA A 95 -17.61 -8.03 17.11
C ALA A 95 -18.91 -8.78 17.39
N ARG A 96 -19.77 -8.82 16.39
CA ARG A 96 -20.99 -9.63 16.36
C ARG A 96 -21.15 -10.24 14.99
N TRP A 97 -21.98 -11.27 14.90
CA TRP A 97 -22.43 -11.77 13.62
C TRP A 97 -23.18 -10.67 12.86
N GLY A 98 -22.80 -10.47 11.60
CA GLY A 98 -23.47 -9.55 10.70
C GLY A 98 -24.81 -10.12 10.25
N THR A 99 -25.71 -9.23 9.86
CA THR A 99 -26.99 -9.54 9.23
C THR A 99 -27.00 -9.01 7.80
N ALA A 100 -27.93 -9.48 6.97
CA ALA A 100 -28.08 -8.96 5.61
C ALA A 100 -28.33 -7.44 5.57
N ALA A 101 -28.95 -6.86 6.60
CA ALA A 101 -29.14 -5.41 6.70
C ALA A 101 -27.81 -4.65 6.87
N ASP A 102 -26.81 -5.28 7.51
CA ASP A 102 -25.50 -4.67 7.72
C ASP A 102 -24.71 -4.55 6.42
N ILE A 103 -24.85 -5.51 5.49
CA ILE A 103 -24.13 -5.53 4.21
C ILE A 103 -24.85 -4.79 3.08
N ALA A 104 -26.18 -4.67 3.14
CA ALA A 104 -27.01 -4.08 2.09
C ALA A 104 -26.51 -2.71 1.56
N PRO A 105 -26.01 -1.77 2.39
CA PRO A 105 -25.50 -0.49 1.90
C PRO A 105 -24.22 -0.59 1.05
N TYR A 106 -23.52 -1.73 1.11
CA TYR A 106 -22.29 -2.02 0.38
C TYR A 106 -22.55 -2.79 -0.92
N MET A 107 -23.79 -3.18 -1.18
CA MET A 107 -24.18 -3.90 -2.39
C MET A 107 -24.66 -2.94 -3.48
N ASP A 108 -24.33 -3.27 -4.73
CA ASP A 108 -24.97 -2.69 -5.89
C ASP A 108 -26.37 -3.30 -6.10
N LYS A 109 -27.26 -2.58 -6.79
CA LYS A 109 -28.57 -3.09 -7.17
C LYS A 109 -28.47 -4.17 -8.25
N ASP A 110 -27.49 -4.07 -9.14
CA ASP A 110 -27.21 -5.10 -10.13
C ASP A 110 -26.35 -6.20 -9.50
N PHE A 111 -26.90 -7.42 -9.45
CA PHE A 111 -26.20 -8.60 -8.95
C PHE A 111 -24.84 -8.82 -9.63
N PHE A 112 -24.73 -8.57 -10.93
CA PHE A 112 -23.49 -8.81 -11.66
C PHE A 112 -22.42 -7.73 -11.42
N GLN A 113 -22.79 -6.62 -10.77
CA GLN A 113 -21.87 -5.58 -10.30
C GLN A 113 -21.44 -5.79 -8.85
N ASN A 114 -21.64 -6.99 -8.30
CA ASN A 114 -21.26 -7.35 -6.95
C ASN A 114 -20.33 -8.56 -6.92
N ILE A 115 -19.33 -8.53 -6.04
CA ILE A 115 -18.51 -9.69 -5.71
C ILE A 115 -19.33 -10.62 -4.80
N PRO A 116 -19.54 -11.89 -5.20
CA PRO A 116 -20.31 -12.82 -4.40
C PRO A 116 -19.46 -13.32 -3.22
N MET A 117 -19.97 -13.16 -1.99
CA MET A 117 -19.30 -13.65 -0.77
C MET A 117 -20.03 -14.85 -0.20
N THR A 118 -21.33 -14.70 0.04
CA THR A 118 -22.23 -15.75 0.52
C THR A 118 -23.55 -15.70 -0.26
N GLN A 119 -24.57 -16.44 0.20
CA GLN A 119 -25.91 -16.35 -0.37
C GLN A 119 -26.56 -14.97 -0.17
N THR A 120 -26.24 -14.27 0.92
CA THR A 120 -26.88 -13.01 1.32
C THR A 120 -25.94 -11.81 1.30
N GLU A 121 -24.64 -12.02 1.50
CA GLU A 121 -23.64 -10.96 1.54
C GLU A 121 -22.91 -10.82 0.20
N GLN A 122 -22.80 -9.58 -0.28
CA GLN A 122 -22.03 -9.24 -1.47
C GLN A 122 -21.40 -7.85 -1.32
N ILE A 123 -20.38 -7.56 -2.13
CA ILE A 123 -19.68 -6.27 -2.11
C ILE A 123 -19.68 -5.66 -3.50
N THR A 124 -20.11 -4.40 -3.62
CA THR A 124 -20.12 -3.69 -4.90
C THR A 124 -18.72 -3.61 -5.53
N MET A 125 -18.69 -3.81 -6.85
CA MET A 125 -17.52 -3.58 -7.69
C MET A 125 -17.26 -2.10 -7.93
N ALA A 126 -18.17 -1.19 -7.56
CA ALA A 126 -17.97 0.25 -7.69
C ALA A 126 -16.87 0.75 -6.73
N SER A 127 -15.83 1.38 -7.27
CA SER A 127 -14.79 2.01 -6.42
C SER A 127 -15.23 3.33 -5.80
N ARG A 128 -16.28 3.95 -6.35
CA ARG A 128 -16.82 5.25 -5.92
C ARG A 128 -18.33 5.15 -5.72
N PRO A 129 -18.81 4.51 -4.64
CA PRO A 129 -20.23 4.49 -4.34
C PRO A 129 -20.74 5.91 -4.07
N LYS A 130 -22.04 6.14 -4.28
CA LYS A 130 -22.68 7.46 -4.07
C LYS A 130 -22.40 8.06 -2.70
N GLN A 131 -22.29 7.20 -1.68
CA GLN A 131 -21.90 7.59 -0.33
C GLN A 131 -20.49 7.06 -0.02
N PRO A 132 -19.46 7.92 0.05
CA PRO A 132 -18.07 7.50 0.24
C PRO A 132 -17.81 6.63 1.48
N LYS A 133 -18.62 6.77 2.54
CA LYS A 133 -18.53 5.95 3.76
C LYS A 133 -18.68 4.44 3.49
N TYR A 134 -19.34 4.06 2.40
CA TYR A 134 -19.56 2.68 2.00
C TYR A 134 -18.52 2.14 1.00
N ALA A 135 -17.51 2.95 0.63
CA ALA A 135 -16.39 2.43 -0.14
C ALA A 135 -15.61 1.41 0.70
N ARG A 136 -15.36 0.22 0.13
CA ARG A 136 -14.61 -0.85 0.78
C ARG A 136 -13.49 -1.35 -0.13
N ASN A 137 -12.43 -1.85 0.51
CA ASN A 137 -11.39 -2.59 -0.18
C ASN A 137 -12.01 -3.90 -0.70
N LYS A 138 -11.62 -4.30 -1.91
CA LYS A 138 -12.14 -5.48 -2.62
C LYS A 138 -11.19 -6.67 -2.56
N ASN A 139 -10.05 -6.52 -1.86
CA ASN A 139 -9.17 -7.63 -1.57
C ASN A 139 -9.87 -8.56 -0.58
N ILE A 140 -10.10 -9.81 -1.01
CA ILE A 140 -10.80 -10.82 -0.23
C ILE A 140 -9.84 -11.95 0.12
N LEU A 141 -9.77 -12.28 1.41
CA LEU A 141 -9.03 -13.42 1.92
C LEU A 141 -10.02 -14.55 2.23
N VAL A 142 -9.93 -15.65 1.49
CA VAL A 142 -10.76 -16.84 1.70
C VAL A 142 -9.94 -17.91 2.39
N ILE A 143 -10.26 -18.17 3.66
CA ILE A 143 -9.59 -19.20 4.48
C ILE A 143 -10.49 -20.43 4.55
N GLY A 144 -9.91 -21.60 4.33
CA GLY A 144 -10.60 -22.86 4.50
C GLY A 144 -9.65 -24.04 4.31
N GLY A 145 -9.92 -25.16 4.98
CA GLY A 145 -9.12 -26.38 4.86
C GLY A 145 -9.12 -26.98 3.44
N SER A 146 -8.36 -28.04 3.22
CA SER A 146 -8.48 -28.83 1.99
C SER A 146 -9.90 -29.39 1.85
N GLY A 147 -10.44 -29.45 0.63
CA GLY A 147 -11.81 -29.96 0.39
C GLY A 147 -12.97 -29.02 0.78
N SER A 148 -12.72 -27.90 1.46
CA SER A 148 -13.77 -26.91 1.85
C SER A 148 -14.49 -26.21 0.70
N GLY A 149 -14.13 -26.49 -0.55
CA GLY A 149 -14.82 -25.96 -1.72
C GLY A 149 -14.46 -24.53 -2.11
N LYS A 150 -13.34 -23.96 -1.64
CA LYS A 150 -12.84 -22.61 -2.02
C LYS A 150 -12.95 -22.34 -3.53
N THR A 151 -12.47 -23.28 -4.35
CA THR A 151 -12.54 -23.16 -5.81
C THR A 151 -13.97 -23.20 -6.33
N ARG A 152 -14.81 -24.10 -5.81
CA ARG A 152 -16.18 -24.32 -6.29
C ARG A 152 -17.14 -23.20 -5.88
N PHE A 153 -17.03 -22.71 -4.65
CA PHE A 153 -17.99 -21.77 -4.06
C PHE A 153 -17.56 -20.30 -4.16
N PHE A 154 -16.26 -20.00 -4.31
CA PHE A 154 -15.78 -18.63 -4.43
C PHE A 154 -15.17 -18.35 -5.79
N CYS A 155 -14.12 -19.09 -6.20
CA CYS A 155 -13.39 -18.78 -7.44
C CYS A 155 -14.25 -18.96 -8.69
N LYS A 156 -14.92 -20.11 -8.85
CA LYS A 156 -15.75 -20.39 -10.03
C LYS A 156 -16.90 -19.40 -10.18
N PRO A 157 -17.73 -19.11 -9.15
CA PRO A 157 -18.79 -18.10 -9.29
C PRO A 157 -18.25 -16.72 -9.65
N SER A 158 -17.11 -16.31 -9.07
CA SER A 158 -16.47 -15.03 -9.39
C SER A 158 -16.03 -14.94 -10.85
N LEU A 159 -15.53 -16.04 -11.43
CA LEU A 159 -15.13 -16.11 -12.84
C LEU A 159 -16.33 -16.22 -13.78
N LEU A 160 -17.38 -16.93 -13.38
CA LEU A 160 -18.60 -17.09 -14.15
C LEU A 160 -19.44 -15.81 -14.25
N GLN A 161 -19.20 -14.81 -13.39
CA GLN A 161 -19.77 -13.48 -13.59
C GLN A 161 -19.28 -12.81 -14.87
N ALA A 162 -18.09 -13.18 -15.38
CA ALA A 162 -17.54 -12.67 -16.64
C ALA A 162 -17.62 -11.14 -16.78
N HIS A 163 -17.34 -10.41 -15.68
CA HIS A 163 -17.53 -8.97 -15.59
C HIS A 163 -16.22 -8.17 -15.83
N SER A 164 -15.05 -8.78 -15.64
CA SER A 164 -13.75 -8.10 -15.73
C SER A 164 -12.65 -9.00 -16.30
N SER A 165 -11.45 -8.44 -16.50
CA SER A 165 -10.26 -9.22 -16.88
C SER A 165 -9.76 -10.03 -15.70
N TYR A 166 -9.53 -11.33 -15.91
CA TYR A 166 -9.09 -12.24 -14.86
C TYR A 166 -7.65 -12.71 -15.08
N VAL A 167 -6.90 -12.74 -13.97
CA VAL A 167 -5.61 -13.44 -13.88
C VAL A 167 -5.76 -14.48 -12.78
N CYS A 168 -5.62 -15.75 -13.14
CA CYS A 168 -5.84 -16.87 -12.23
C CYS A 168 -4.57 -17.69 -12.09
N THR A 169 -4.19 -17.97 -10.84
CA THR A 169 -3.26 -19.05 -10.54
C THR A 169 -4.06 -20.33 -10.40
N ASP A 170 -3.78 -21.32 -11.24
CA ASP A 170 -4.49 -22.61 -11.26
C ASP A 170 -3.51 -23.76 -11.00
N PRO A 171 -3.09 -24.01 -9.74
CA PRO A 171 -2.10 -25.03 -9.42
C PRO A 171 -2.51 -26.44 -9.82
N LYS A 172 -3.82 -26.72 -9.88
CA LYS A 172 -4.36 -28.04 -10.24
C LYS A 172 -4.69 -28.15 -11.72
N GLY A 173 -4.70 -27.05 -12.47
CA GLY A 173 -5.03 -27.03 -13.89
C GLY A 173 -6.49 -27.38 -14.18
N THR A 174 -7.40 -27.24 -13.21
CA THR A 174 -8.81 -27.64 -13.36
C THR A 174 -9.71 -26.51 -13.84
N LEU A 175 -9.36 -25.25 -13.57
CA LEU A 175 -10.24 -24.12 -13.88
C LEU A 175 -10.43 -23.96 -15.39
N LEU A 176 -9.33 -23.93 -16.15
CA LEU A 176 -9.43 -23.68 -17.59
C LEU A 176 -10.26 -24.76 -18.33
N PRO A 177 -10.08 -26.07 -18.09
CA PRO A 177 -10.95 -27.09 -18.67
C PRO A 177 -12.43 -26.97 -18.28
N GLU A 178 -12.72 -26.57 -17.03
CA GLU A 178 -14.09 -26.56 -16.52
C GLU A 178 -14.89 -25.31 -16.94
N ILE A 179 -14.25 -24.14 -17.02
CA ILE A 179 -14.95 -22.87 -17.31
C ILE A 179 -14.44 -22.14 -18.57
N GLY A 180 -13.38 -22.63 -19.21
CA GLY A 180 -12.77 -21.99 -20.38
C GLY A 180 -13.75 -21.80 -21.53
N THR A 181 -14.52 -22.85 -21.84
CA THR A 181 -15.55 -22.79 -22.89
C THR A 181 -16.62 -21.71 -22.61
N PHE A 182 -16.97 -21.50 -21.34
CA PHE A 182 -17.91 -20.42 -20.97
C PHE A 182 -17.29 -19.03 -21.22
N LEU A 183 -16.03 -18.83 -20.81
CA LEU A 183 -15.32 -17.57 -21.01
C LEU A 183 -15.13 -17.27 -22.51
N GLU A 184 -14.83 -18.28 -23.32
CA GLU A 184 -14.73 -18.14 -24.77
C GLU A 184 -16.07 -17.72 -25.40
N ARG A 185 -17.18 -18.30 -24.96
CA ARG A 185 -18.54 -17.87 -25.38
C ARG A 185 -18.84 -16.43 -24.99
N LYS A 186 -18.31 -15.98 -23.85
CA LYS A 186 -18.33 -14.57 -23.39
C LYS A 186 -17.30 -13.68 -24.10
N LYS A 187 -16.63 -14.19 -25.16
CA LYS A 187 -15.66 -13.47 -26.00
C LYS A 187 -14.37 -13.06 -25.26
N TYR A 188 -14.00 -13.78 -24.21
CA TYR A 188 -12.71 -13.57 -23.55
C TYR A 188 -11.55 -14.05 -24.43
N ARG A 189 -10.48 -13.26 -24.47
CA ARG A 189 -9.18 -13.70 -24.99
C ARG A 189 -8.47 -14.50 -23.91
N ILE A 190 -8.58 -15.82 -23.99
CA ILE A 190 -7.97 -16.72 -23.02
C ILE A 190 -6.48 -16.90 -23.33
N LYS A 191 -5.63 -16.73 -22.32
CA LYS A 191 -4.19 -17.01 -22.38
C LYS A 191 -3.81 -17.96 -21.26
N CYS A 192 -3.03 -19.00 -21.58
CA CYS A 192 -2.59 -20.01 -20.62
C CYS A 192 -1.06 -20.07 -20.58
N LEU A 193 -0.48 -19.81 -19.42
CA LEU A 193 0.94 -20.03 -19.14
C LEU A 193 1.08 -21.27 -18.26
N ASN A 194 1.48 -22.38 -18.88
CA ASN A 194 1.78 -23.62 -18.17
C ASN A 194 3.31 -23.79 -18.07
N LEU A 195 3.83 -23.77 -16.85
CA LEU A 195 5.27 -23.89 -16.57
C LEU A 195 5.73 -25.34 -16.34
N ILE A 196 4.79 -26.30 -16.29
CA ILE A 196 5.09 -27.73 -16.10
C ILE A 196 5.03 -28.45 -17.45
N ASN A 197 3.94 -28.25 -18.21
CA ASN A 197 3.76 -28.85 -19.52
C ASN A 197 3.77 -27.77 -20.60
N PHE A 198 4.94 -27.55 -21.20
CA PHE A 198 5.13 -26.55 -22.25
C PHE A 198 4.33 -26.83 -23.53
N ARG A 199 3.91 -28.08 -23.80
CA ARG A 199 3.03 -28.40 -24.93
C ARG A 199 1.63 -27.82 -24.75
N LYS A 200 1.19 -27.64 -23.50
CA LYS A 200 -0.10 -27.05 -23.14
C LYS A 200 0.02 -25.56 -22.76
N SER A 201 1.17 -24.96 -23.00
CA SER A 201 1.47 -23.57 -22.66
C SER A 201 1.46 -22.72 -23.92
N MET A 202 0.95 -21.50 -23.82
CA MET A 202 1.11 -20.50 -24.89
C MET A 202 2.51 -19.88 -24.93
N ARG A 203 3.39 -20.31 -24.00
CA ARG A 203 4.76 -19.83 -23.80
C ARG A 203 4.80 -18.34 -23.45
N TYR A 204 5.91 -17.89 -22.91
CA TYR A 204 6.11 -16.51 -22.50
C TYR A 204 7.58 -16.15 -22.59
N ASN A 205 7.87 -15.03 -23.24
CA ASN A 205 9.19 -14.44 -23.27
C ASN A 205 9.08 -13.00 -22.75
N PRO A 206 9.60 -12.66 -21.55
CA PRO A 206 9.50 -11.30 -21.02
C PRO A 206 10.38 -10.30 -21.78
N LEU A 207 11.44 -10.74 -22.46
CA LEU A 207 12.30 -9.84 -23.23
C LEU A 207 11.53 -9.18 -24.37
N ALA A 208 10.56 -9.89 -24.95
CA ALA A 208 9.65 -9.36 -25.97
C ALA A 208 8.72 -8.22 -25.47
N TYR A 209 8.65 -7.98 -24.15
CA TYR A 209 7.83 -6.92 -23.55
C TYR A 209 8.66 -5.74 -23.02
N ILE A 210 9.98 -5.76 -23.19
CA ILE A 210 10.87 -4.66 -22.81
C ILE A 210 10.72 -3.53 -23.85
N ARG A 211 10.39 -2.33 -23.37
CA ARG A 211 10.25 -1.12 -24.21
C ARG A 211 11.19 0.00 -23.80
N SER A 212 11.86 -0.15 -22.67
CA SER A 212 12.71 0.87 -22.06
C SER A 212 13.74 0.22 -21.13
N GLU A 213 14.82 0.93 -20.84
CA GLU A 213 15.81 0.55 -19.82
C GLU A 213 15.16 0.32 -18.45
N LYS A 214 14.11 1.07 -18.12
CA LYS A 214 13.35 0.90 -16.88
C LYS A 214 12.68 -0.48 -16.81
N ASP A 215 12.28 -1.05 -17.94
CA ASP A 215 11.66 -2.37 -17.98
C ASP A 215 12.71 -3.49 -17.82
N ILE A 216 13.94 -3.28 -18.31
CA ILE A 216 15.09 -4.15 -17.99
C ILE A 216 15.28 -4.21 -16.48
N LEU A 217 15.36 -3.05 -15.82
CA LEU A 217 15.54 -2.98 -14.37
C LEU A 217 14.39 -3.64 -13.60
N LYS A 218 13.14 -3.51 -14.07
CA LYS A 218 11.99 -4.21 -13.48
C LYS A 218 12.10 -5.72 -13.63
N LEU A 219 12.47 -6.21 -14.81
CA LEU A 219 12.64 -7.64 -15.07
C LEU A 219 13.75 -8.23 -14.20
N VAL A 220 14.89 -7.56 -14.11
CA VAL A 220 16.01 -7.96 -13.24
C VAL A 220 15.58 -8.03 -11.78
N ASN A 221 14.88 -7.00 -11.28
CA ASN A 221 14.37 -7.02 -9.91
C ASN A 221 13.38 -8.18 -9.69
N ALA A 222 12.50 -8.45 -10.65
CA ALA A 222 11.57 -9.57 -10.58
C ALA A 222 12.31 -10.92 -10.52
N LEU A 223 13.37 -11.12 -11.32
CA LEU A 223 14.19 -12.33 -11.28
C LEU A 223 14.84 -12.51 -9.90
N ILE A 224 15.56 -11.50 -9.43
CA ILE A 224 16.27 -11.53 -8.14
C ILE A 224 15.33 -11.74 -6.96
N MET A 225 14.15 -11.10 -6.96
CA MET A 225 13.17 -11.30 -5.88
C MET A 225 12.64 -12.73 -5.80
N ASN A 226 12.55 -13.44 -6.93
CA ASN A 226 12.02 -14.80 -6.99
C ASN A 226 13.10 -15.90 -6.83
N THR A 227 14.39 -15.55 -6.88
CA THR A 227 15.50 -16.49 -6.61
C THR A 227 16.04 -16.41 -5.18
N LYS A 228 15.60 -15.42 -4.40
CA LYS A 228 15.89 -15.33 -2.96
C LYS A 228 15.07 -16.36 -2.19
N GLY A 229 15.71 -17.09 -1.27
CA GLY A 229 15.03 -18.06 -0.41
C GLY A 229 14.08 -17.37 0.58
N GLU A 230 12.98 -18.03 0.94
CA GLU A 230 12.08 -17.53 1.98
C GLU A 230 12.85 -17.39 3.31
N GLY A 231 13.03 -16.15 3.79
CA GLY A 231 13.60 -15.86 5.11
C GLY A 231 14.80 -14.91 5.15
N GLU A 232 15.44 -14.58 4.01
CA GLU A 232 16.51 -13.58 3.98
C GLU A 232 15.93 -12.15 4.05
N LYS A 233 15.60 -11.71 5.27
CA LYS A 233 15.23 -10.31 5.54
C LYS A 233 16.46 -9.40 5.38
N SER A 234 16.59 -8.82 4.19
CA SER A 234 17.06 -7.45 3.91
C SER A 234 18.25 -6.92 4.73
N SER A 235 19.46 -7.16 4.21
CA SER A 235 20.33 -6.03 3.88
C SER A 235 20.42 -5.95 2.35
N GLU A 236 20.70 -4.78 1.78
CA GLU A 236 21.17 -4.69 0.40
C GLU A 236 22.56 -5.32 0.33
N ASP A 237 22.58 -6.65 0.32
CA ASP A 237 23.80 -7.42 0.26
C ASP A 237 24.58 -6.97 -0.99
N PHE A 238 25.87 -6.78 -0.81
CA PHE A 238 26.80 -6.43 -1.89
C PHE A 238 26.59 -7.37 -3.10
N TRP A 239 26.36 -8.65 -2.82
CA TRP A 239 26.07 -9.68 -3.82
C TRP A 239 24.81 -9.38 -4.65
N VAL A 240 23.72 -8.90 -4.01
CA VAL A 240 22.47 -8.54 -4.70
C VAL A 240 22.66 -7.32 -5.61
N LYS A 241 23.49 -6.35 -5.20
CA LYS A 241 23.81 -5.18 -6.02
C LYS A 241 24.60 -5.56 -7.26
N ALA A 242 25.60 -6.41 -7.10
CA ALA A 242 26.41 -6.91 -8.21
C ALA A 242 25.58 -7.79 -9.16
N GLU A 243 24.72 -8.68 -8.65
CA GLU A 243 23.78 -9.50 -9.43
C GLU A 243 22.86 -8.61 -10.28
N ARG A 244 22.32 -7.55 -9.68
CA ARG A 244 21.47 -6.59 -10.38
C ARG A 244 22.20 -5.88 -11.51
N LEU A 245 23.43 -5.42 -11.28
CA LEU A 245 24.23 -4.76 -12.32
C LEU A 245 24.55 -5.72 -13.46
N TYR A 246 24.93 -6.95 -13.13
CA TYR A 246 25.29 -7.97 -14.09
C TYR A 246 24.11 -8.40 -14.97
N TYR A 247 22.97 -8.76 -14.37
CA TYR A 247 21.78 -9.08 -15.15
C TYR A 247 21.27 -7.90 -15.97
N SER A 248 21.39 -6.67 -15.46
CA SER A 248 21.01 -5.47 -16.23
C SER A 248 21.92 -5.28 -17.45
N ALA A 249 23.21 -5.57 -17.32
CA ALA A 249 24.16 -5.54 -18.42
C ALA A 249 23.82 -6.61 -19.46
N LEU A 250 23.68 -7.87 -19.06
CA LEU A 250 23.40 -8.98 -19.99
C LEU A 250 22.06 -8.83 -20.71
N ILE A 251 20.98 -8.53 -19.98
CA ILE A 251 19.66 -8.32 -20.60
C ILE A 251 19.66 -7.07 -21.48
N GLY A 252 20.38 -6.02 -21.07
CA GLY A 252 20.62 -4.85 -21.91
C GLY A 252 21.31 -5.22 -23.21
N TYR A 253 22.40 -5.98 -23.14
CA TYR A 253 23.13 -6.43 -24.33
C TYR A 253 22.20 -7.22 -25.26
N ILE A 254 21.48 -8.22 -24.73
CA ILE A 254 20.54 -9.01 -25.55
C ILE A 254 19.46 -8.13 -26.19
N TRP A 255 18.92 -7.16 -25.45
CA TRP A 255 17.82 -6.34 -25.96
C TRP A 255 18.26 -5.39 -27.09
N TYR A 256 19.45 -4.79 -26.97
CA TYR A 256 19.98 -3.84 -27.96
C TYR A 256 20.70 -4.52 -29.13
N GLU A 257 21.50 -5.55 -28.87
CA GLU A 257 22.47 -6.09 -29.85
C GLU A 257 22.06 -7.43 -30.45
N ALA A 258 21.33 -8.27 -29.71
CA ALA A 258 20.99 -9.60 -30.21
C ALA A 258 19.89 -9.53 -31.27
N THR A 259 19.85 -10.54 -32.15
CA THR A 259 18.77 -10.68 -33.14
C THR A 259 17.44 -11.00 -32.45
N GLU A 260 16.31 -10.73 -33.11
CA GLU A 260 14.98 -10.98 -32.51
C GLU A 260 14.77 -12.44 -32.05
N GLU A 261 15.41 -13.41 -32.71
CA GLU A 261 15.34 -14.82 -32.33
C GLU A 261 16.12 -15.11 -31.04
N GLU A 262 17.22 -14.39 -30.82
CA GLU A 262 18.12 -14.51 -29.66
C GLU A 262 17.67 -13.66 -28.46
N LYS A 263 16.62 -12.84 -28.61
CA LYS A 263 16.05 -12.04 -27.52
C LYS A 263 15.25 -12.89 -26.53
N ASN A 264 15.86 -13.90 -25.93
CA ASN A 264 15.20 -14.86 -25.06
C ASN A 264 16.07 -15.27 -23.85
N PHE A 265 15.49 -16.04 -22.93
CA PHE A 265 16.19 -16.47 -21.71
C PHE A 265 17.30 -17.50 -21.96
N ILE A 266 17.25 -18.26 -23.05
CA ILE A 266 18.29 -19.24 -23.37
C ILE A 266 19.59 -18.49 -23.65
N THR A 267 19.55 -17.44 -24.48
CA THR A 267 20.70 -16.57 -24.72
C THR A 267 21.23 -15.90 -23.45
N LEU A 268 20.34 -15.51 -22.53
CA LEU A 268 20.76 -15.02 -21.21
C LEU A 268 21.52 -16.09 -20.42
N LEU A 269 21.05 -17.34 -20.41
CA LEU A 269 21.74 -18.46 -19.77
C LEU A 269 23.08 -18.76 -20.45
N ASP A 270 23.14 -18.70 -21.77
CA ASP A 270 24.37 -18.94 -22.53
C ASP A 270 25.43 -17.88 -22.22
N LEU A 271 25.06 -16.61 -22.13
CA LEU A 271 25.96 -15.54 -21.70
C LEU A 271 26.45 -15.72 -20.26
N ILE A 272 25.57 -16.18 -19.36
CA ILE A 272 25.96 -16.48 -17.97
C ILE A 272 26.97 -17.64 -17.94
N ASN A 273 26.72 -18.71 -18.69
CA ASN A 273 27.61 -19.86 -18.77
C ASN A 273 28.96 -19.49 -19.41
N ALA A 274 28.95 -18.62 -20.41
CA ALA A 274 30.14 -18.12 -21.08
C ALA A 274 30.94 -17.10 -20.25
N SER A 275 30.43 -16.67 -19.09
CA SER A 275 31.10 -15.72 -18.21
C SER A 275 32.06 -16.39 -17.22
N GLU A 276 32.84 -17.37 -17.68
CA GLU A 276 33.82 -18.04 -16.83
C GLU A 276 34.82 -17.04 -16.25
N ALA A 277 35.14 -17.19 -14.96
CA ALA A 277 36.23 -16.46 -14.33
C ALA A 277 37.30 -17.47 -13.91
N ARG A 278 38.58 -17.14 -14.09
CA ARG A 278 39.74 -17.91 -13.60
C ARG A 278 40.33 -17.20 -12.38
N GLU A 279 40.66 -17.93 -11.32
CA GLU A 279 41.25 -17.34 -10.10
C GLU A 279 42.75 -17.12 -10.25
N ASP A 280 43.39 -17.95 -11.07
CA ASP A 280 44.84 -18.03 -11.17
C ASP A 280 45.42 -17.11 -12.26
N ASP A 281 44.55 -16.43 -13.01
CA ASP A 281 44.92 -15.56 -14.13
C ASP A 281 44.03 -14.31 -14.14
N GLU A 282 44.52 -13.22 -13.54
CA GLU A 282 43.83 -11.93 -13.52
C GLU A 282 43.72 -11.27 -14.90
N THR A 283 44.51 -11.73 -15.88
CA THR A 283 44.48 -11.23 -17.26
C THR A 283 43.47 -11.97 -18.13
N TYR A 284 42.91 -13.08 -17.64
CA TYR A 284 41.92 -13.84 -18.37
C TYR A 284 40.65 -13.02 -18.61
N GLN A 285 40.27 -12.93 -19.88
CA GLN A 285 39.01 -12.32 -20.31
C GLN A 285 38.05 -13.41 -20.76
N SER A 286 36.87 -13.44 -20.16
CA SER A 286 35.80 -14.32 -20.62
C SER A 286 35.30 -13.89 -22.00
N PRO A 287 34.65 -14.80 -22.77
CA PRO A 287 33.92 -14.43 -23.98
C PRO A 287 32.98 -13.23 -23.79
N VAL A 288 32.37 -13.11 -22.61
CA VAL A 288 31.51 -11.98 -22.27
C VAL A 288 32.30 -10.70 -22.03
N ASP A 289 33.47 -10.76 -21.36
CA ASP A 289 34.34 -9.59 -21.20
C ASP A 289 34.76 -9.03 -22.56
N LEU A 290 35.16 -9.89 -23.49
CA LEU A 290 35.55 -9.50 -24.86
C LEU A 290 34.38 -8.85 -25.61
N LEU A 291 33.19 -9.43 -25.50
CA LEU A 291 31.97 -8.95 -26.14
C LEU A 291 31.55 -7.55 -25.61
N PHE A 292 31.67 -7.30 -24.30
CA PHE A 292 31.44 -5.97 -23.74
C PHE A 292 32.56 -4.98 -24.09
N SER A 293 33.82 -5.42 -24.20
CA SER A 293 34.94 -4.58 -24.62
C SER A 293 34.76 -4.10 -26.06
N GLN A 294 34.37 -4.99 -26.98
CA GLN A 294 34.05 -4.63 -28.36
C GLN A 294 32.88 -3.65 -28.46
N LEU A 295 31.82 -3.88 -27.66
CA LEU A 295 30.69 -2.96 -27.62
C LEU A 295 31.09 -1.59 -27.03
N GLU A 296 31.97 -1.57 -26.03
CA GLU A 296 32.48 -0.34 -25.41
C GLU A 296 33.34 0.48 -26.36
N GLU A 297 34.15 -0.16 -27.21
CA GLU A 297 34.91 0.51 -28.27
C GLU A 297 34.01 1.20 -29.30
N ARG A 298 32.89 0.55 -29.66
CA ARG A 298 31.93 1.08 -30.63
C ARG A 298 31.01 2.15 -30.02
N GLU A 299 30.45 1.88 -28.84
CA GLU A 299 29.46 2.72 -28.16
C GLU A 299 29.73 2.79 -26.65
N PRO A 300 30.65 3.66 -26.19
CA PRO A 300 31.01 3.78 -24.78
C PRO A 300 29.85 4.19 -23.86
N ASP A 301 28.86 4.88 -24.43
CA ASP A 301 27.69 5.40 -23.73
C ASP A 301 26.50 4.43 -23.66
N HIS A 302 26.64 3.23 -24.22
CA HIS A 302 25.60 2.22 -24.27
C HIS A 302 25.17 1.77 -22.85
N PHE A 303 23.86 1.58 -22.63
CA PHE A 303 23.32 1.20 -21.31
C PHE A 303 23.97 -0.07 -20.77
N ALA A 304 24.08 -1.11 -21.60
CA ALA A 304 24.64 -2.40 -21.20
C ALA A 304 26.11 -2.26 -20.75
N VAL A 305 26.92 -1.48 -21.48
CA VAL A 305 28.33 -1.21 -21.18
C VAL A 305 28.45 -0.47 -19.85
N LYS A 306 27.63 0.57 -19.62
CA LYS A 306 27.61 1.31 -18.35
C LYS A 306 27.29 0.42 -17.15
N GLN A 307 26.35 -0.52 -17.28
CA GLN A 307 26.04 -1.47 -16.20
C GLN A 307 27.17 -2.48 -16.00
N TYR A 308 27.76 -2.98 -17.08
CA TYR A 308 28.86 -3.95 -17.02
C TYR A 308 30.12 -3.35 -16.40
N ARG A 309 30.49 -2.13 -16.78
CA ARG A 309 31.62 -1.40 -16.19
C ARG A 309 31.44 -1.22 -14.69
N LYS A 310 30.24 -0.81 -14.26
CA LYS A 310 29.88 -0.70 -12.83
C LYS A 310 29.94 -2.06 -12.12
N PHE A 311 29.50 -3.13 -12.77
CA PHE A 311 29.60 -4.48 -12.24
C PHE A 311 31.07 -4.89 -12.03
N LYS A 312 31.95 -4.72 -13.01
CA LYS A 312 33.38 -5.06 -12.90
C LYS A 312 34.08 -4.25 -11.80
N MET A 313 33.76 -2.96 -11.68
CA MET A 313 34.26 -2.10 -10.59
C MET A 313 33.76 -2.55 -9.21
N ALA A 314 32.51 -2.99 -9.12
CA ALA A 314 31.92 -3.41 -7.85
C ALA A 314 32.41 -4.80 -7.43
N ALA A 315 32.48 -5.76 -8.35
CA ALA A 315 32.72 -7.17 -8.02
C ALA A 315 34.20 -7.47 -7.68
N GLY A 316 35.18 -6.95 -8.40
CA GLY A 316 36.54 -7.50 -8.32
C GLY A 316 36.60 -8.98 -8.76
N VAL A 317 37.80 -9.49 -9.05
CA VAL A 317 38.02 -10.82 -9.68
C VAL A 317 37.42 -11.96 -8.84
N VAL A 318 37.49 -11.87 -7.51
CA VAL A 318 37.05 -12.90 -6.55
C VAL A 318 35.51 -13.00 -6.43
N CYS A 319 34.75 -11.91 -6.65
CA CYS A 319 33.30 -11.93 -6.46
C CYS A 319 32.52 -12.43 -7.68
N SER A 320 33.05 -12.31 -8.89
CA SER A 320 32.34 -12.76 -10.11
C SER A 320 32.05 -14.27 -10.06
N LYS A 321 32.99 -15.08 -9.56
CA LYS A 321 32.83 -16.53 -9.38
C LYS A 321 31.74 -16.93 -8.38
N ARG A 322 31.70 -16.28 -7.21
CA ARG A 322 30.69 -16.56 -6.18
C ARG A 322 29.29 -16.19 -6.63
N LEU A 323 29.16 -15.10 -7.39
CA LEU A 323 27.91 -14.67 -8.01
C LEU A 323 27.41 -15.65 -9.06
N LEU A 324 28.27 -16.09 -9.97
CA LEU A 324 27.91 -17.09 -10.98
C LEU A 324 27.50 -18.40 -10.32
N ASN A 325 28.28 -18.89 -9.34
CA ASN A 325 27.95 -20.13 -8.62
C ASN A 325 26.66 -20.04 -7.79
N GLN A 326 26.35 -18.89 -7.16
CA GLN A 326 25.08 -18.70 -6.44
C GLN A 326 23.88 -18.48 -7.36
N ALA A 327 24.03 -17.67 -8.42
CA ALA A 327 22.96 -17.35 -9.36
C ALA A 327 22.56 -18.57 -10.20
N VAL A 328 23.55 -19.31 -10.73
CA VAL A 328 23.37 -20.55 -11.49
C VAL A 328 22.89 -21.67 -10.56
N GLY A 329 23.47 -21.81 -9.37
CA GLY A 329 23.11 -22.86 -8.40
C GLY A 329 21.71 -22.73 -7.79
N LYS A 330 21.22 -21.51 -7.55
CA LYS A 330 19.85 -21.26 -7.05
C LYS A 330 18.80 -21.29 -8.16
N SER A 331 19.12 -20.81 -9.37
CA SER A 331 18.17 -20.78 -10.51
C SER A 331 17.98 -22.13 -11.21
N LEU A 332 18.94 -23.06 -11.17
CA LEU A 332 18.88 -24.32 -11.92
C LEU A 332 18.11 -25.47 -11.25
N ARG A 333 17.66 -25.32 -9.99
CA ARG A 333 16.83 -26.36 -9.35
C ARG A 333 15.48 -26.58 -10.05
N THR A 334 15.03 -25.65 -10.88
CA THR A 334 13.80 -25.76 -11.68
C THR A 334 13.99 -26.30 -13.10
N HIS A 335 15.23 -26.40 -13.59
CA HIS A 335 15.53 -26.86 -14.96
C HIS A 335 16.12 -28.28 -15.04
N ASN A 336 16.55 -28.87 -13.93
CA ASN A 336 16.85 -30.30 -13.85
C ASN A 336 15.57 -31.13 -13.66
N LEU A 337 14.77 -31.23 -14.72
CA LEU A 337 13.85 -32.36 -14.87
C LEU A 337 14.73 -33.58 -15.18
N LYS A 338 14.99 -34.39 -14.16
CA LYS A 338 15.40 -35.79 -14.39
C LYS A 338 14.32 -36.48 -15.25
N PRO A 339 14.70 -37.46 -16.10
CA PRO A 339 13.79 -38.12 -17.03
C PRO A 339 12.53 -38.71 -16.38
#